data_AF-A0A2M7NNH5-F1
#
_entry.id   AF-A0A2M7NNH5-F1
#
_cell.length_a   1.000
_cell.length_b   1.000
_cell.length_c   1.000
_cell.angle_alpha   90.00
_cell.angle_beta   90.00
_cell.angle_gamma   90.00
#
_symmetry.space_group_name_H-M   'P 1'
#
loop_
_entity.id
_entity.type
_entity.pdbx_description
1 polymer ?
#
loop_
_entity_poly.entity_id
_entity_poly.type
_entity_poly.pdbx_seq_one_letter_code
_entity_poly.pdbx_strand_id
1 'polypeptide(L)'
;MMINKNNAKKYWKENIRYLIILLSIWFIVSYGCGILFRETLNQFKLGGFKLGFWFAQQGSIYVFVVLIFVYVRLMNKLDKKYGYNEK
;
A
#
# COMPACT_ATOMS: atom_id res chain seq x y z
N MET A 1 -18.47 -24.71 17.39
CA MET A 1 -17.23 -23.93 17.22
C MET A 1 -17.40 -22.59 17.94
N MET A 2 -16.81 -22.40 19.12
CA MET A 2 -16.92 -21.11 19.84
C MET A 2 -15.98 -20.09 19.19
N ILE A 3 -16.54 -19.17 18.41
CA ILE A 3 -15.80 -18.01 17.90
C ILE A 3 -15.41 -17.17 19.11
N ASN A 4 -14.15 -17.23 19.51
CA ASN A 4 -13.60 -16.42 20.58
C ASN A 4 -13.64 -14.95 20.13
N LYS A 5 -14.73 -14.22 20.47
CA LYS A 5 -15.06 -12.87 19.99
C LYS A 5 -13.89 -11.86 20.13
N ASN A 6 -12.98 -12.10 21.08
CA ASN A 6 -11.81 -11.27 21.32
C ASN A 6 -10.74 -11.38 20.20
N ASN A 7 -10.56 -12.56 19.60
CA ASN A 7 -9.59 -12.76 18.53
C ASN A 7 -10.10 -12.18 17.20
N ALA A 8 -11.40 -12.36 16.90
CA ALA A 8 -12.03 -11.78 15.71
C ALA A 8 -11.98 -10.24 15.72
N LYS A 9 -12.24 -9.60 16.88
CA LYS A 9 -12.11 -8.13 17.01
C LYS A 9 -10.67 -7.65 16.80
N LYS A 10 -9.68 -8.36 17.35
CA LYS A 10 -8.25 -8.02 17.18
C LYS A 10 -7.79 -8.15 15.72
N TYR A 11 -8.20 -9.22 15.05
CA TYR A 11 -7.94 -9.42 13.63
C TYR A 11 -8.52 -8.29 12.77
N TRP A 12 -9.80 -7.96 13.00
CA TRP A 12 -10.48 -6.91 12.25
C TRP A 12 -9.84 -5.53 12.45
N LYS A 13 -9.46 -5.20 13.69
CA LYS A 13 -8.76 -3.94 14.00
C LYS A 13 -7.39 -3.85 13.31
N GLU A 14 -6.64 -4.93 13.23
CA GLU A 14 -5.33 -4.94 12.55
C GLU A 14 -5.49 -4.88 11.02
N ASN A 15 -6.51 -5.52 10.45
CA ASN A 15 -6.81 -5.40 9.02
C ASN A 15 -7.20 -3.96 8.64
N ILE A 16 -8.07 -3.32 9.44
CA ILE A 16 -8.38 -1.88 9.29
C ILE A 16 -7.09 -1.03 9.37
N ARG A 17 -6.18 -1.35 10.30
CA ARG A 17 -4.90 -0.65 10.43
C ARG A 17 -4.05 -0.79 9.17
N TYR A 18 -4.03 -1.97 8.55
CA TYR A 18 -3.33 -2.19 7.29
C TYR A 18 -3.96 -1.42 6.13
N LEU A 19 -5.30 -1.40 6.03
CA LEU A 19 -5.99 -0.58 5.04
C LEU A 19 -5.67 0.91 5.21
N ILE A 20 -5.70 1.43 6.44
CA ILE A 20 -5.34 2.83 6.72
C ILE A 20 -3.90 3.11 6.28
N ILE A 21 -2.94 2.25 6.62
CA ILE A 21 -1.55 2.40 6.18
C ILE A 21 -1.45 2.39 4.65
N LEU A 22 -2.16 1.46 3.99
CA LEU A 22 -2.17 1.36 2.53
C LEU A 22 -2.74 2.62 1.88
N LEU A 23 -3.86 3.15 2.41
CA LEU A 23 -4.46 4.40 1.95
C LEU A 23 -3.53 5.60 2.19
N SER A 24 -2.86 5.66 3.35
CA SER A 24 -1.90 6.73 3.63
C SER A 24 -0.71 6.68 2.66
N ILE A 25 -0.15 5.50 2.37
CA ILE A 25 0.94 5.37 1.40
C ILE A 25 0.43 5.71 0.00
N TRP A 26 -0.75 5.22 -0.39
CA TRP A 26 -1.36 5.54 -1.68
C TRP A 26 -1.57 7.05 -1.85
N PHE A 27 -2.02 7.74 -0.80
CA PHE A 27 -2.18 9.19 -0.78
C PHE A 27 -0.83 9.91 -0.87
N ILE A 28 0.18 9.50 -0.09
CA ILE A 28 1.53 10.06 -0.13
C ILE A 28 2.18 9.85 -1.49
N VAL A 29 1.98 8.70 -2.14
CA VAL A 29 2.60 8.47 -3.44
C VAL A 29 1.84 9.21 -4.55
N SER A 30 0.51 9.16 -4.55
CA SER A 30 -0.29 9.88 -5.56
C SER A 30 -0.10 11.40 -5.45
N TYR A 31 -0.12 11.94 -4.23
CA TYR A 31 -0.05 13.38 -3.97
C TYR A 31 1.40 13.86 -3.76
N GLY A 32 2.17 13.15 -2.94
CA GLY A 32 3.55 13.51 -2.60
C GLY A 32 4.56 13.26 -3.72
N CYS A 33 4.52 12.09 -4.40
CA CYS A 33 5.40 11.87 -5.56
C CYS A 33 4.93 12.64 -6.81
N GLY A 34 3.62 12.83 -6.96
CA GLY A 34 3.04 13.56 -8.09
C GLY A 34 3.22 15.08 -8.04
N ILE A 35 3.11 15.70 -6.86
CA ILE A 35 3.08 17.17 -6.69
C ILE A 35 4.34 17.69 -5.98
N LEU A 36 4.71 17.10 -4.83
CA LEU A 36 5.79 17.59 -3.96
C LEU A 36 7.18 17.24 -4.50
N PHE A 37 7.35 16.02 -5.00
CA PHE A 37 8.58 15.57 -5.67
C PHE A 37 8.63 15.93 -7.15
N ARG A 38 7.64 16.65 -7.67
CA ARG A 38 7.56 17.03 -9.09
C ARG A 38 8.76 17.85 -9.54
N GLU A 39 9.30 18.71 -8.67
CA GLU A 39 10.49 19.51 -8.94
C GLU A 39 11.78 18.68 -8.95
N THR A 40 11.98 17.82 -7.96
CA THR A 40 13.15 16.91 -7.88
C THR A 40 13.13 15.86 -9.00
N LEU A 41 11.97 15.29 -9.31
CA LEU A 41 11.79 14.35 -10.42
C LEU A 41 11.87 15.03 -11.79
N ASN A 42 11.56 16.33 -11.90
CA ASN A 42 11.76 17.07 -13.16
C ASN A 42 13.23 17.23 -13.53
N GLN A 43 14.16 17.11 -12.58
CA GLN A 43 15.59 17.09 -12.87
C GLN A 43 16.03 15.77 -13.53
N PHE A 44 15.33 14.67 -13.25
CA PHE A 44 15.56 13.39 -13.91
C PHE A 44 14.63 13.23 -15.13
N LYS A 45 15.19 13.38 -16.33
CA LYS A 45 14.48 13.07 -17.58
C LYS A 45 14.71 11.61 -17.93
N LEU A 46 13.70 10.75 -17.75
CA LEU A 46 13.75 9.39 -18.30
C LEU A 46 13.33 9.46 -19.78
N GLY A 47 14.28 9.22 -20.68
CA GLY A 47 13.99 9.07 -22.13
C GLY A 47 13.37 10.30 -22.81
N GLY A 48 13.62 11.52 -22.31
CA GLY A 48 13.13 12.77 -22.92
C GLY A 48 11.83 13.34 -22.33
N PHE A 49 11.15 12.62 -21.44
CA PHE A 49 9.92 13.08 -20.78
C PHE A 49 10.14 13.39 -19.29
N LYS A 50 9.35 14.35 -18.76
CA LYS A 50 9.35 14.73 -17.35
C LYS A 50 8.83 13.56 -16.51
N LEU A 51 9.66 13.00 -15.62
CA LEU A 51 9.29 11.87 -14.77
C LEU A 51 8.03 12.12 -13.94
N GLY A 52 7.84 13.35 -13.46
CA GLY A 52 6.62 13.74 -12.74
C GLY A 52 5.35 13.63 -13.59
N PHE A 53 5.43 13.80 -14.92
CA PHE A 53 4.29 13.62 -15.82
C PHE A 53 3.97 12.13 -16.04
N TRP A 54 4.99 11.30 -16.22
CA TRP A 54 4.83 9.85 -16.30
C TRP A 54 4.22 9.28 -15.01
N PHE A 55 4.66 9.80 -13.85
CA PHE A 55 4.14 9.35 -12.56
C PHE A 55 2.68 9.74 -12.35
N ALA A 56 2.28 10.94 -12.79
CA ALA A 56 0.91 11.41 -12.76
C ALA A 56 -0.05 10.58 -13.64
N GLN A 57 0.45 9.95 -14.71
CA GLN A 57 -0.39 9.28 -15.71
C GLN A 57 -0.35 7.75 -15.66
N GLN A 58 0.83 7.14 -15.45
CA GLN A 58 1.04 5.68 -15.43
C GLN A 58 1.77 5.22 -14.16
N GLY A 59 2.39 6.11 -13.38
CA GLY A 59 3.12 5.71 -12.17
C GLY A 59 2.23 5.23 -11.03
N SER A 60 1.02 5.78 -10.91
CA SER A 60 0.08 5.42 -9.83
C SER A 60 -0.33 3.96 -9.87
N ILE A 61 -0.49 3.37 -11.07
CA ILE A 61 -0.88 1.95 -11.21
C ILE A 61 0.24 1.01 -10.77
N TYR A 62 1.51 1.31 -11.07
CA TYR A 62 2.65 0.51 -10.58
C TYR A 62 2.73 0.52 -9.06
N VAL A 63 2.52 1.69 -8.46
CA VAL A 63 2.50 1.83 -6.99
C VAL A 63 1.34 1.06 -6.39
N PHE A 64 0.17 1.09 -7.04
CA PHE A 64 -0.98 0.33 -6.62
C PHE A 64 -0.71 -1.18 -6.61
N VAL A 65 -0.06 -1.72 -7.64
CA VAL A 65 0.35 -3.13 -7.69
C VAL A 65 1.33 -3.48 -6.57
N VAL A 66 2.33 -2.63 -6.31
CA VAL A 66 3.28 -2.82 -5.21
C VAL A 66 2.57 -2.80 -3.85
N LEU A 67 1.61 -1.88 -3.66
CA LEU A 67 0.79 -1.81 -2.45
C LEU A 67 -0.02 -3.09 -2.23
N ILE A 68 -0.60 -3.68 -3.29
CA ILE A 68 -1.31 -4.97 -3.18
C ILE A 68 -0.36 -6.06 -2.70
N PHE A 69 0.84 -6.16 -3.28
CA PHE A 69 1.84 -7.15 -2.83
C PHE A 69 2.24 -6.97 -1.36
N VAL A 70 2.44 -5.72 -0.93
CA VAL A 70 2.74 -5.39 0.47
C VAL A 70 1.58 -5.76 1.38
N TYR A 71 0.35 -5.46 0.98
CA TYR A 71 -0.87 -5.85 1.70
C TYR A 71 -0.97 -7.36 1.87
N VAL A 72 -0.81 -8.13 0.79
CA VAL A 72 -0.85 -9.60 0.84
C VAL A 72 0.24 -10.16 1.75
N ARG A 73 1.46 -9.61 1.71
CA ARG A 73 2.55 -9.98 2.64
C ARG A 73 2.18 -9.69 4.10
N LEU A 74 1.56 -8.55 4.37
CA LEU A 74 1.09 -8.15 5.70
C LEU A 74 -0.03 -9.07 6.19
N MET A 75 -1.00 -9.37 5.32
CA MET A 75 -2.10 -10.28 5.59
C MET A 75 -1.61 -11.69 5.90
N ASN A 76 -0.69 -12.23 5.09
CA ASN A 76 -0.06 -13.52 5.36
C ASN A 76 0.68 -13.55 6.72
N LYS A 77 1.26 -12.42 7.14
CA LYS A 77 1.89 -12.31 8.46
C LYS A 77 0.85 -12.23 9.59
N LEU A 78 -0.30 -11.59 9.33
CA LEU A 78 -1.42 -11.49 10.26
C LEU A 78 -2.10 -12.84 10.46
N ASP A 79 -2.37 -13.56 9.38
CA ASP A 79 -2.95 -14.91 9.41
C ASP A 79 -2.03 -15.86 10.18
N LYS A 80 -0.70 -15.80 9.94
CA LYS A 80 0.28 -16.52 10.76
C LYS A 80 0.24 -16.13 12.24
N LYS A 81 0.09 -14.84 12.56
CA LYS A 81 0.06 -14.33 13.95
C LYS A 81 -1.19 -14.77 14.70
N TYR A 82 -2.32 -14.90 14.02
CA TYR A 82 -3.59 -15.32 14.62
C TYR A 82 -3.90 -16.81 14.41
N GLY A 83 -3.00 -17.56 13.78
CA GLY A 83 -3.12 -19.01 13.61
C GLY A 83 -4.16 -19.44 12.58
N TYR A 84 -4.57 -18.55 11.66
CA TYR A 84 -5.48 -18.86 10.56
C TYR A 84 -4.74 -19.54 9.37
N ASN A 85 -3.60 -20.18 9.65
CA ASN A 85 -2.97 -21.13 8.75
C ASN A 85 -3.66 -22.48 8.94
N GLU A 86 -4.89 -22.60 8.45
CA GLU A 86 -5.52 -23.91 8.31
C GLU A 86 -5.02 -24.52 6.99
N LYS A 87 -3.95 -25.33 7.11
CA LYS A 87 -3.33 -26.22 6.11
C LYS A 87 -2.99 -25.67 4.72
#